data_AF-A0A926AV54-F1
#
_entry.id   AF-A0A926AV54-F1
#
_cell.length_a   1.000
_cell.length_b   1.000
_cell.length_c   1.000
_cell.angle_alpha   90.00
_cell.angle_beta   90.00
_cell.angle_gamma   90.00
#
_symmetry.space_group_name_H-M   'P 1'
#
loop_
_entity.id
_entity.type
_entity.pdbx_description
1 polymer ?
#
loop_
_entity_poly.entity_id
_entity_poly.type
_entity_poly.pdbx_seq_one_letter_code
_entity_poly.pdbx_strand_id
1 'polypeptide(L)'
;MDYRLKPPSKTCAGTGRPLVPGSTCHSVLVEKNGDQVRLDFSDEGWTGPPAGHVGYWKTTVPTILDAKAQRLDPESAQRYFEQLSEEASPVHDRQRYVLALVLLQQRRLRLDNTRHDGDDEILELSGRHGEGNFEVRNLNLPEAETQQLQVELKAHLATEWS
;
A
#
# COMPACT_ATOMS: atom_id res chain seq x y z
N MET A 1 -17.36 -5.29 -0.83
CA MET A 1 -17.04 -5.81 -2.18
C MET A 1 -15.52 -5.82 -2.26
N ASP A 2 -14.89 -6.99 -2.18
CA ASP A 2 -13.42 -7.11 -2.14
C ASP A 2 -12.86 -7.14 -3.56
N TYR A 3 -12.31 -6.01 -4.02
CA TYR A 3 -11.63 -5.93 -5.31
C TYR A 3 -10.20 -6.49 -5.18
N ARG A 4 -9.96 -7.70 -5.70
CA ARG A 4 -8.61 -8.31 -5.73
C ARG A 4 -7.86 -7.91 -7.01
N LEU A 5 -7.32 -6.71 -7.03
CA LEU A 5 -6.47 -6.25 -8.14
C LEU A 5 -5.08 -6.89 -8.08
N LYS A 6 -4.67 -7.55 -9.17
CA LYS A 6 -3.30 -8.05 -9.31
C LYS A 6 -2.30 -6.89 -9.44
N PRO A 7 -1.02 -7.11 -9.08
CA PRO A 7 0.05 -6.19 -9.42
C PRO A 7 0.06 -5.88 -10.93
N PRO A 8 0.59 -4.72 -11.35
CA PRO A 8 0.76 -4.43 -12.76
C PRO A 8 1.47 -5.57 -13.49
N SER A 9 0.94 -5.95 -14.65
CA SER A 9 1.58 -6.89 -15.56
C SER A 9 2.97 -6.37 -15.97
N LYS A 10 3.87 -7.29 -16.30
CA LYS A 10 5.15 -6.95 -16.93
C LYS A 10 5.05 -6.87 -18.45
N THR A 11 3.90 -7.23 -19.01
CA THR A 11 3.66 -7.37 -20.45
C THR A 11 2.41 -6.61 -20.85
N CYS A 12 2.52 -5.83 -21.91
CA CYS A 12 1.41 -5.11 -22.53
C CYS A 12 0.39 -6.09 -23.11
N ALA A 13 -0.87 -5.94 -22.75
CA ALA A 13 -1.98 -6.75 -23.24
C ALA A 13 -2.31 -6.51 -24.72
N GLY A 14 -1.99 -5.32 -25.24
CA GLY A 14 -2.24 -4.96 -26.65
C GLY A 14 -1.14 -5.45 -27.60
N THR A 15 0.13 -5.28 -27.23
CA THR A 15 1.27 -5.58 -28.10
C THR A 15 1.98 -6.90 -27.76
N GLY A 16 1.74 -7.46 -26.58
CA GLY A 16 2.48 -8.62 -26.07
C GLY A 16 3.95 -8.32 -25.70
N ARG A 17 4.40 -7.07 -25.84
CA ARG A 17 5.77 -6.65 -25.50
C ARG A 17 5.92 -6.30 -24.01
N PRO A 18 7.14 -6.35 -23.46
CA PRO A 18 7.38 -5.91 -22.08
C PRO A 18 6.99 -4.45 -21.85
N LEU A 19 6.41 -4.17 -20.68
CA LEU A 19 6.18 -2.81 -20.19
C LEU A 19 7.51 -2.24 -19.67
N VAL A 20 7.92 -1.10 -20.23
CA VAL A 20 9.23 -0.49 -19.92
C VAL A 20 9.14 0.24 -18.57
N PRO A 21 10.05 -0.02 -17.62
CA PRO A 21 10.10 0.75 -16.37
C PRO A 21 10.17 2.26 -16.61
N GLY A 22 9.40 3.04 -15.84
CA GLY A 22 9.30 4.49 -15.98
C GLY A 22 8.39 4.97 -17.12
N SER A 23 7.92 4.07 -17.99
CA SER A 23 6.99 4.45 -19.07
C SER A 23 5.53 4.54 -18.60
N THR A 24 4.70 5.19 -19.39
CA THR A 24 3.25 5.24 -19.19
C THR A 24 2.63 3.84 -19.36
N CYS A 25 1.74 3.49 -18.43
CA CYS A 25 0.90 2.31 -18.47
C CYS A 25 -0.57 2.71 -18.33
N HIS A 26 -1.42 2.22 -19.23
CA HIS A 26 -2.87 2.33 -19.14
C HIS A 26 -3.40 1.01 -18.59
N SER A 27 -4.03 1.05 -17.41
CA SER A 27 -4.59 -0.12 -16.74
C SER A 27 -6.11 -0.11 -16.85
N VAL A 28 -6.71 -1.27 -17.08
CA VAL A 28 -8.16 -1.45 -17.17
C VAL A 28 -8.57 -2.64 -16.33
N LEU A 29 -9.65 -2.47 -15.57
CA LEU A 29 -10.35 -3.57 -14.93
C LEU A 29 -11.55 -3.98 -15.80
N VAL A 30 -11.62 -5.26 -16.18
CA VAL A 30 -12.73 -5.85 -16.93
C VAL A 30 -13.29 -7.05 -16.17
N GLU A 31 -14.56 -7.37 -16.39
CA GLU A 31 -15.14 -8.64 -15.92
C GLU A 31 -15.09 -9.67 -17.06
N LYS A 32 -14.49 -10.82 -16.80
CA LYS A 32 -14.44 -11.96 -17.73
C LYS A 32 -14.90 -13.20 -17.00
N ASN A 33 -15.99 -13.82 -17.46
CA ASN A 33 -16.55 -15.04 -16.88
C ASN A 33 -16.84 -14.94 -15.37
N GLY A 34 -17.24 -13.76 -14.89
CA GLY A 34 -17.47 -13.49 -13.46
C GLY A 34 -16.21 -13.15 -12.66
N ASP A 35 -15.03 -13.22 -13.26
CA ASP A 35 -13.77 -12.82 -12.63
C ASP A 35 -13.36 -11.39 -13.02
N GLN A 36 -12.86 -10.64 -12.04
CA GLN A 36 -12.24 -9.35 -12.26
C GLN A 36 -10.81 -9.52 -12.77
N VAL A 37 -10.55 -9.04 -13.98
CA VAL A 37 -9.26 -9.15 -14.66
C VAL A 37 -8.69 -7.77 -14.93
N ARG A 38 -7.49 -7.51 -14.40
CA ARG A 38 -6.69 -6.35 -14.77
C ARG A 38 -5.93 -6.62 -16.07
N LEU A 39 -6.01 -5.69 -17.00
CA LEU A 39 -5.20 -5.62 -18.22
C LEU A 39 -4.37 -4.35 -18.20
N ASP A 40 -3.11 -4.44 -18.60
CA ASP A 40 -2.18 -3.31 -18.62
C ASP A 40 -1.63 -3.13 -20.03
N PHE A 41 -1.60 -1.89 -20.51
CA PHE A 41 -1.21 -1.53 -21.87
C PHE A 41 -0.10 -0.49 -21.85
N SER A 42 0.90 -0.67 -22.72
CA SER A 42 1.84 0.41 -23.03
C SER A 42 1.09 1.54 -23.73
N ASP A 43 1.68 2.74 -23.74
CA ASP A 43 1.13 3.86 -24.51
C ASP A 43 0.93 3.51 -26.00
N GLU A 44 1.88 2.77 -26.61
CA GLU A 44 1.77 2.22 -27.97
C GLU A 44 0.61 1.22 -28.15
N GLY A 45 0.38 0.38 -27.14
CA GLY A 45 -0.63 -0.68 -27.21
C GLY A 45 -2.03 -0.23 -26.79
N TRP A 46 -2.19 1.03 -26.40
CA TRP A 46 -3.43 1.56 -25.88
C TRP A 46 -4.31 2.10 -27.01
N THR A 47 -5.53 1.54 -27.11
CA THR A 47 -6.53 1.96 -28.10
C THR A 47 -7.80 2.50 -27.44
N GLY A 48 -7.74 2.80 -26.15
CA GLY A 48 -8.90 3.14 -25.32
C GLY A 48 -9.40 1.94 -24.50
N PRO A 49 -10.28 2.18 -23.52
CA PRO A 49 -10.77 1.12 -22.67
C PRO A 49 -11.73 0.20 -23.45
N PRO A 50 -11.61 -1.13 -23.33
CA PRO A 50 -12.51 -2.08 -23.97
C PRO A 50 -13.96 -1.91 -23.49
N ALA A 51 -14.91 -2.34 -24.32
CA ALA A 51 -16.32 -2.36 -23.95
C ALA A 51 -16.55 -3.27 -22.73
N GLY A 52 -17.40 -2.83 -21.79
CA GLY A 52 -17.67 -3.57 -20.55
C GLY A 52 -16.56 -3.48 -19.49
N HIS A 53 -15.67 -2.49 -19.57
CA HIS A 53 -14.74 -2.21 -18.48
C HIS A 53 -15.48 -1.67 -17.24
N VAL A 54 -14.96 -2.03 -16.07
CA VAL A 54 -15.42 -1.52 -14.76
C VAL A 54 -14.78 -0.16 -14.47
N GLY A 55 -13.52 0.01 -14.87
CA GLY A 55 -12.78 1.25 -14.70
C GLY A 55 -11.43 1.20 -15.41
N TYR A 56 -10.87 2.36 -15.70
CA TYR A 56 -9.53 2.49 -16.27
C TYR A 56 -8.78 3.66 -15.64
N TRP A 57 -7.46 3.56 -15.59
CA TRP A 57 -6.59 4.59 -15.05
C TRP A 57 -5.24 4.59 -15.76
N LYS A 58 -4.56 5.74 -15.70
CA LYS A 58 -3.18 5.90 -16.16
C LYS A 58 -2.25 5.82 -14.97
N THR A 59 -1.16 5.08 -15.12
CA THR A 59 -0.11 4.92 -14.11
C THR A 59 1.27 4.87 -14.77
N THR A 60 2.32 4.83 -13.97
CA THR A 60 3.70 4.67 -14.45
C THR A 60 4.17 3.27 -14.11
N VAL A 61 4.85 2.60 -15.03
CA VAL A 61 5.46 1.29 -14.76
C VAL A 61 6.55 1.49 -13.70
N PRO A 62 6.47 0.84 -12.52
CA PRO A 62 7.43 1.06 -11.45
C PRO A 62 8.87 0.75 -11.90
N THR A 63 9.84 1.60 -11.55
CA THR A 63 11.25 1.21 -11.68
C THR A 63 11.70 0.37 -10.48
N ILE A 64 12.80 -0.38 -10.64
CA ILE A 64 13.39 -1.14 -9.52
C ILE A 64 13.82 -0.19 -8.39
N LEU A 65 14.29 1.01 -8.76
CA LEU A 65 14.69 2.04 -7.79
C LEU A 65 13.46 2.56 -7.03
N ASP A 66 12.35 2.89 -7.71
CA ASP A 66 11.12 3.35 -7.05
C ASP A 66 10.59 2.29 -6.08
N ALA A 67 10.56 1.02 -6.51
CA ALA A 67 10.06 -0.08 -5.69
C ALA A 67 10.91 -0.34 -4.42
N LYS A 68 12.23 -0.10 -4.49
CA LYS A 68 13.12 -0.17 -3.31
C LYS A 68 13.06 1.11 -2.47
N ALA A 69 12.96 2.27 -3.12
CA ALA A 69 12.88 3.57 -2.46
C ALA A 69 11.61 3.72 -1.62
N GLN A 70 10.53 3.05 -1.99
CA GLN A 70 9.25 3.15 -1.27
C GLN A 70 9.14 2.17 -0.08
N ARG A 71 9.98 1.13 -0.01
CA ARG A 71 9.90 0.13 1.06
C ARG A 71 10.66 0.59 2.30
N LEU A 72 9.96 0.63 3.43
CA LEU A 72 10.54 0.64 4.77
C LEU A 72 11.13 -0.75 5.05
N ASP A 73 12.26 -0.81 5.76
CA ASP A 73 12.76 -2.09 6.25
C ASP A 73 11.73 -2.70 7.24
N PRO A 74 11.22 -3.91 7.00
CA PRO A 74 10.16 -4.47 7.83
C PRO A 74 10.56 -4.74 9.29
N GLU A 75 11.82 -5.03 9.56
CA GLU A 75 12.28 -5.32 10.92
C GLU A 75 12.42 -4.03 11.72
N SER A 76 13.03 -3.00 11.12
CA SER A 76 13.13 -1.67 11.73
C SER A 76 11.75 -1.04 11.94
N ALA A 77 10.85 -1.18 10.95
CA ALA A 77 9.46 -0.73 11.05
C ALA A 77 8.72 -1.37 12.23
N GLN A 78 8.84 -2.69 12.39
CA GLN A 78 8.12 -3.46 13.40
C GLN A 78 8.53 -3.04 14.82
N ARG A 79 9.83 -3.05 15.10
CA ARG A 79 10.32 -2.69 16.44
C ARG A 79 10.02 -1.22 16.78
N TYR A 80 10.11 -0.30 15.80
CA TYR A 80 9.78 1.11 16.08
C TYR A 80 8.29 1.28 16.36
N PHE A 81 7.43 0.55 15.63
CA PHE A 81 6.01 0.49 15.91
C PHE A 81 5.70 -0.07 17.32
N GLU A 82 6.41 -1.12 17.74
CA GLU A 82 6.30 -1.68 19.10
C GLU A 82 6.69 -0.65 20.16
N GLN A 83 7.83 0.03 19.98
CA GLN A 83 8.28 1.11 20.89
C GLN A 83 7.22 2.22 21.01
N LEU A 84 6.71 2.74 19.89
CA LEU A 84 5.67 3.79 19.91
C LEU A 84 4.37 3.31 20.56
N SER A 85 4.06 2.02 20.45
CA SER A 85 2.88 1.41 21.07
C SER A 85 3.03 1.26 22.59
N GLU A 86 4.23 0.96 23.07
CA GLU A 86 4.54 0.90 24.51
C GLU A 86 4.54 2.29 25.17
N GLU A 87 5.03 3.32 24.48
CA GLU A 87 5.05 4.70 24.99
C GLU A 87 3.64 5.30 25.14
N ALA A 88 2.67 4.84 24.34
CA ALA A 88 1.26 5.26 24.35
C ALA A 88 1.05 6.80 24.33
N SER A 89 1.98 7.53 23.70
CA SER A 89 1.95 8.99 23.62
C SER A 89 1.15 9.48 22.39
N PRO A 90 0.14 10.37 22.56
CA PRO A 90 -0.62 10.93 21.45
C PRO A 90 0.24 11.69 20.42
N VAL A 91 1.42 12.17 20.82
CA VAL A 91 2.37 12.87 19.93
C VAL A 91 2.80 11.98 18.76
N HIS A 92 2.83 10.67 18.97
CA HIS A 92 3.29 9.69 17.98
C HIS A 92 2.14 8.99 17.23
N ASP A 93 0.88 9.39 17.44
CA ASP A 93 -0.27 8.72 16.82
C ASP A 93 -0.19 8.69 15.28
N ARG A 94 0.28 9.79 14.68
CA ARG A 94 0.44 9.87 13.22
C ARG A 94 1.48 8.89 12.69
N GLN A 95 2.61 8.78 13.39
CA GLN A 95 3.69 7.86 13.03
C GLN A 95 3.25 6.41 13.26
N ARG A 96 2.62 6.13 14.40
CA ARG A 96 2.07 4.81 14.76
C ARG A 96 1.02 4.35 13.75
N TYR A 97 0.12 5.25 13.34
CA TYR A 97 -0.87 4.97 12.30
C TYR A 97 -0.22 4.63 10.95
N VAL A 98 0.72 5.44 10.46
CA VAL A 98 1.38 5.18 9.17
C VAL A 98 2.22 3.89 9.23
N LEU A 99 2.93 3.62 10.33
CA LEU A 99 3.65 2.36 10.52
C LEU A 99 2.71 1.16 10.53
N ALA A 100 1.56 1.24 11.20
CA ALA A 100 0.55 0.20 11.17
C ALA A 100 0.08 -0.10 9.74
N LEU A 101 -0.19 0.93 8.94
CA LEU A 101 -0.56 0.77 7.53
C LEU A 101 0.56 0.11 6.71
N VAL A 102 1.81 0.54 6.89
CA VAL A 102 2.97 -0.05 6.21
C VAL A 102 3.13 -1.52 6.59
N LEU A 103 3.02 -1.87 7.88
CA LEU A 103 3.16 -3.23 8.38
C LEU A 103 1.99 -4.13 7.95
N LEU A 104 0.78 -3.59 7.79
CA LEU A 104 -0.35 -4.30 7.17
C LEU A 104 -0.06 -4.64 5.69
N GLN A 105 0.44 -3.66 4.92
CA GLN A 105 0.82 -3.88 3.52
C GLN A 105 1.96 -4.89 3.37
N GLN A 106 2.93 -4.86 4.30
CA GLN A 106 4.04 -5.80 4.37
C GLN A 106 3.67 -7.17 4.95
N ARG A 107 2.42 -7.35 5.40
CA ARG A 107 1.92 -8.58 6.04
C ARG A 107 2.67 -8.93 7.32
N ARG A 108 3.15 -7.94 8.06
CA ARG A 108 3.68 -8.09 9.43
C ARG A 108 2.56 -8.01 10.47
N LEU A 109 1.57 -7.16 10.21
CA LEU A 109 0.34 -7.10 10.99
C LEU A 109 -0.84 -7.76 10.24
N ARG A 110 -1.90 -7.99 11.00
CA ARG A 110 -3.23 -8.38 10.53
C ARG A 110 -4.23 -7.44 11.18
N LEU A 111 -5.18 -6.92 10.39
CA LEU A 111 -6.35 -6.24 10.90
C LEU A 111 -7.36 -7.30 11.33
N ASP A 112 -7.64 -7.36 12.63
CA ASP A 112 -8.58 -8.32 13.18
C ASP A 112 -9.99 -7.75 13.25
N ASN A 113 -10.09 -6.47 13.61
CA ASN A 113 -11.36 -5.77 13.74
C ASN A 113 -11.17 -4.25 13.64
N THR A 114 -12.28 -3.55 13.42
CA THR A 114 -12.36 -2.10 13.48
C THR A 114 -13.49 -1.72 14.42
N ARG A 115 -13.15 -1.04 15.51
CA ARG A 115 -14.08 -0.62 16.57
C ARG A 115 -14.31 0.88 16.49
N HIS A 116 -15.50 1.34 16.83
CA HIS A 116 -15.79 2.76 17.00
C HIS A 116 -15.81 3.09 18.50
N ASP A 117 -15.12 4.15 18.89
CA ASP A 117 -15.12 4.72 20.24
C ASP A 117 -15.49 6.21 20.14
N GLY A 118 -16.79 6.51 20.30
CA GLY A 118 -17.33 7.83 20.01
C GLY A 118 -17.21 8.19 18.52
N ASP A 119 -16.55 9.31 18.23
CA ASP A 119 -16.25 9.76 16.86
C ASP A 119 -14.97 9.13 16.30
N ASP A 120 -14.23 8.38 17.12
CA ASP A 120 -12.97 7.76 16.74
C ASP A 120 -13.16 6.33 16.24
N GLU A 121 -12.43 6.00 15.18
CA GLU A 121 -12.33 4.63 14.68
C GLU A 121 -10.98 4.06 15.13
N ILE A 122 -10.99 2.87 15.72
CA ILE A 122 -9.84 2.18 16.28
C ILE A 122 -9.61 0.89 15.48
N LEU A 123 -8.39 0.72 14.99
CA LEU A 123 -7.92 -0.49 14.35
C LEU A 123 -7.38 -1.45 15.40
N GLU A 124 -7.99 -2.63 15.52
CA GLU A 124 -7.51 -3.73 16.35
C GLU A 124 -6.62 -4.64 15.49
N LEU A 125 -5.33 -4.69 15.82
CA LEU A 125 -4.30 -5.34 15.03
C LEU A 125 -3.60 -6.44 15.82
N SER A 126 -3.19 -7.51 15.15
CA SER A 126 -2.28 -8.53 15.71
C SER A 126 -1.04 -8.73 14.85
N GLY A 127 0.06 -9.12 15.49
CA GLY A 127 1.26 -9.58 14.83
C GLY A 127 1.07 -10.93 14.14
N ARG A 128 1.56 -11.06 12.90
CA ARG A 128 1.43 -12.32 12.14
C ARG A 128 2.28 -13.46 12.69
N HIS A 129 3.32 -13.17 13.47
CA HIS A 129 4.16 -14.19 14.11
C HIS A 129 3.83 -14.35 15.59
N GLY A 130 2.65 -13.88 16.02
CA GLY A 130 2.27 -13.84 17.43
C GLY A 130 2.87 -12.66 18.19
N GLU A 131 3.39 -11.64 17.48
CA GLU A 131 3.63 -10.34 18.09
C GLU A 131 2.27 -9.78 18.59
N GLY A 132 2.27 -9.03 19.69
CA GLY A 132 1.07 -8.74 20.51
C GLY A 132 -0.14 -8.10 19.81
N ASN A 133 -1.14 -7.73 20.61
CA ASN A 133 -2.32 -7.02 20.12
C ASN A 133 -2.09 -5.52 20.26
N PHE A 134 -2.46 -4.76 19.22
CA PHE A 134 -2.26 -3.33 19.15
C PHE A 134 -3.58 -2.63 18.83
N GLU A 135 -3.83 -1.50 19.50
CA GLU A 135 -4.92 -0.60 19.17
C GLU A 135 -4.36 0.70 18.60
N VAL A 136 -4.75 1.02 17.37
CA VAL A 136 -4.25 2.19 16.65
C VAL A 136 -5.44 3.01 16.17
N ARG A 137 -5.50 4.28 16.54
CA ARG A 137 -6.53 5.20 16.04
C ARG A 137 -6.41 5.34 14.52
N ASN A 138 -7.51 5.13 13.81
CA ASN A 138 -7.61 5.41 12.40
C ASN A 138 -7.73 6.92 12.18
N LEU A 139 -6.63 7.53 11.77
CA LEU A 139 -6.58 8.98 11.52
C LEU A 139 -7.14 9.36 10.14
N ASN A 140 -7.50 8.39 9.30
CA ASN A 140 -8.02 8.61 7.95
C ASN A 140 -7.21 9.65 7.15
N LEU A 141 -5.87 9.59 7.27
CA LEU A 141 -4.98 10.56 6.65
C LEU A 141 -5.11 10.51 5.11
N PRO A 142 -5.12 11.67 4.43
CA PRO A 142 -4.99 11.75 2.98
C PRO A 142 -3.76 10.99 2.47
N GLU A 143 -3.84 10.48 1.23
CA GLU A 143 -2.77 9.70 0.61
C GLU A 143 -1.45 10.49 0.56
N ALA A 144 -1.49 11.77 0.17
CA ALA A 144 -0.29 12.61 0.08
C ALA A 144 0.42 12.76 1.44
N GLU A 145 -0.35 12.91 2.52
CA GLU A 145 0.16 13.05 3.87
C GLU A 145 0.73 11.73 4.40
N THR A 146 0.06 10.61 4.11
CA THR A 146 0.56 9.26 4.40
C THR A 146 1.90 9.01 3.69
N GLN A 147 2.01 9.38 2.41
CA GLN A 147 3.24 9.24 1.63
C GLN A 147 4.38 10.10 2.19
N GLN A 148 4.10 11.35 2.58
CA GLN A 148 5.10 12.22 3.20
C GLN A 148 5.61 11.64 4.52
N LEU A 149 4.71 11.23 5.41
CA LEU A 149 5.08 10.62 6.69
C LEU A 149 5.88 9.32 6.50
N GLN A 150 5.55 8.51 5.50
CA GLN A 150 6.32 7.31 5.17
C GLN A 150 7.76 7.65 4.72
N VAL A 151 7.96 8.74 3.98
CA VAL A 151 9.30 9.23 3.60
C VAL A 151 10.07 9.71 4.83
N GLU A 152 9.43 10.46 5.72
CA GLU A 152 10.04 10.95 6.97
C GLU A 152 10.44 9.79 7.88
N LEU A 153 9.55 8.81 8.07
CA LEU A 153 9.82 7.57 8.82
C LEU A 153 10.99 6.80 8.22
N LYS A 154 11.08 6.74 6.89
CA LYS A 154 12.19 6.07 6.22
C LYS A 154 13.53 6.76 6.51
N ALA A 155 13.56 8.09 6.44
CA ALA A 155 14.76 8.86 6.73
C ALA A 155 15.19 8.72 8.20
N HIS A 156 14.21 8.75 9.12
CA HIS A 156 14.45 8.56 10.56
C HIS A 156 15.05 7.18 10.86
N LEU A 157 14.42 6.11 10.39
CA LEU A 157 14.90 4.74 10.61
C LEU A 157 16.27 4.48 9.97
N ALA A 158 16.57 5.12 8.83
CA ALA A 158 17.89 5.01 8.21
C ALA A 158 19.01 5.70 9.03
N THR A 159 18.67 6.65 9.88
CA THR A 159 19.65 7.43 10.66
C THR A 159 19.85 6.82 12.06
N GLU A 160 18.76 6.45 12.73
CA GLU A 160 18.81 5.95 14.10
C GLU A 160 19.25 4.48 14.17
N TRP A 161 18.95 3.67 13.14
CA TRP A 161 19.03 2.20 13.21
C TRP A 161 19.91 1.60 12.11
N SER A 162 20.98 2.30 11.70
CA SER A 162 21.99 1.82 10.76
C SER A 162 23.08 0.97 11.41
#